data_AF-A0A5N8UK40-F1
#
_entry.id   AF-A0A5N8UK40-F1
#
_cell.length_a   1.000
_cell.length_b   1.000
_cell.length_c   1.000
_cell.angle_alpha   90.00
_cell.angle_beta   90.00
_cell.angle_gamma   90.00
#
_symmetry.space_group_name_H-M   'P 1'
#
loop_
_entity.id
_entity.type
_entity.pdbx_description
1 polymer ?
#
loop_
_entity_poly.entity_id
_entity_poly.type
_entity_poly.pdbx_seq_one_letter_code
_entity_poly.pdbx_strand_id
1 'polypeptide(L)' 'MKSIIVSVLLLVLGGIFLLLENTFYQYVDEQGFLHESLFMPLGFFSVCLGLIIMLLVFISRFFTKK' A
#
# COMPACT_ATOMS: atom_id res chain seq x y z
N MET A 1 -1.27 -11.44 16.99
CA MET A 1 0.05 -10.78 16.85
C MET A 1 0.51 -10.80 15.39
N LYS A 2 0.66 -11.98 14.77
CA LYS A 2 1.17 -12.13 13.39
C LYS A 2 0.46 -11.24 12.34
N SER A 3 -0.88 -11.19 12.35
CA SER A 3 -1.64 -10.38 11.38
C SER A 3 -1.45 -8.87 11.53
N ILE A 4 -1.18 -8.37 12.75
CA ILE A 4 -0.90 -6.93 12.97
C ILE A 4 0.46 -6.58 12.36
N ILE A 5 1.46 -7.46 12.55
CA ILE A 5 2.79 -7.26 11.98
C ILE A 5 2.71 -7.22 10.45
N VAL A 6 2.00 -8.15 9.83
CA VAL A 6 1.78 -8.18 8.37
C VAL A 6 1.09 -6.90 7.89
N SER A 7 0.04 -6.44 8.58
CA SER A 7 -0.65 -5.20 8.26
C SER A 7 0.28 -3.98 8.34
N VAL A 8 1.07 -3.85 9.40
CA VAL A 8 2.03 -2.75 9.56
C VAL A 8 3.10 -2.80 8.46
N LEU A 9 3.62 -3.98 8.13
CA LEU A 9 4.59 -4.13 7.05
C LEU A 9 4.00 -3.73 5.69
N LEU A 10 2.75 -4.08 5.41
CA LEU A 10 2.05 -3.65 4.19
C LEU A 10 1.84 -2.13 4.16
N LEU A 11 1.48 -1.51 5.29
CA LEU A 11 1.32 -0.05 5.36
C LEU A 11 2.66 0.67 5.12
N VAL A 12 3.75 0.19 5.74
CA VAL A 12 5.08 0.75 5.54
C VAL A 12 5.55 0.55 4.09
N LEU A 13 5.39 -0.65 3.55
CA LEU A 13 5.78 -0.96 2.17
C LEU A 13 4.98 -0.12 1.16
N GLY A 14 3.68 0.00 1.35
CA GLY A 14 2.83 0.84 0.52
C GLY A 14 3.21 2.32 0.60
N GLY A 15 3.52 2.82 1.81
CA GLY A 15 4.06 4.16 2.00
C GLY A 15 5.38 4.38 1.25
N ILE A 16 6.30 3.42 1.30
CA ILE A 16 7.57 3.47 0.55
C ILE A 16 7.29 3.54 -0.96
N PHE A 17 6.39 2.72 -1.49
CA PHE A 17 6.04 2.79 -2.91
C PHE A 17 5.43 4.14 -3.30
N LEU A 18 4.52 4.70 -2.50
CA LEU A 18 3.96 6.03 -2.79
C LEU A 18 5.01 7.15 -2.72
N LEU A 19 6.04 7.01 -1.86
CA LEU A 19 7.18 7.94 -1.85
C LEU A 19 8.04 7.78 -3.11
N LEU A 20 8.31 6.54 -3.53
CA LEU A 20 9.08 6.24 -4.73
C LEU A 20 8.38 6.72 -6.01
N GLU A 21 7.05 6.68 -6.07
CA GLU A 21 6.27 7.24 -7.18
C GLU A 21 6.63 8.70 -7.46
N ASN A 22 6.83 9.51 -6.41
CA ASN A 22 7.22 10.92 -6.56
C ASN A 22 8.66 11.09 -7.07
N THR A 23 9.49 10.04 -6.98
CA THR A 23 10.87 10.04 -7.45
C THR A 23 10.96 9.54 -8.89
N PHE A 24 10.20 8.49 -9.23
CA PHE A 24 10.10 7.93 -10.57
C PHE A 24 8.94 8.57 -11.32
N TYR A 25 9.19 9.79 -11.82
CA TYR A 25 8.20 10.59 -12.52
C TYR A 25 7.66 9.90 -13.79
N GLN A 26 6.35 10.05 -14.03
CA GLN A 26 5.77 9.79 -15.34
C GLN A 26 6.34 10.77 -16.37
N TYR A 27 6.81 10.25 -17.50
CA TYR A 27 7.23 11.08 -18.62
C TYR A 27 6.73 10.50 -19.94
N VAL A 28 6.60 11.38 -20.93
CA VAL A 28 6.32 11.00 -22.30
C VAL A 28 7.64 11.02 -23.06
N ASP A 29 7.97 9.94 -23.74
CA ASP A 29 9.19 9.87 -24.55
C ASP A 29 9.06 10.65 -25.87
N GLU A 30 10.15 10.75 -26.61
CA GLU A 30 10.19 11.47 -27.90
C GLU A 30 9.27 10.83 -28.97
N GLN A 31 8.84 9.59 -28.77
CA GLN A 31 7.95 8.84 -29.65
C GLN A 31 6.48 8.97 -29.23
N GLY A 32 6.20 9.69 -28.15
CA GLY A 32 4.86 9.94 -27.63
C GLY A 32 4.33 8.83 -26.72
N PHE A 33 5.15 7.86 -26.29
CA PHE A 33 4.74 6.84 -25.34
C PHE A 33 4.85 7.35 -23.91
N LEU A 34 3.81 7.09 -23.12
CA LEU A 34 3.79 7.36 -21.69
C LEU A 34 4.53 6.25 -20.96
N HIS A 35 5.61 6.61 -20.27
CA HIS A 35 6.31 5.71 -19.34
C HIS A 35 5.81 6.02 -17.94
N GLU A 36 5.14 5.04 -17.36
CA GLU A 36 4.58 5.14 -16.02
C GLU A 36 5.22 4.14 -15.06
N SER A 37 5.27 4.57 -13.82
CA SER A 37 5.79 3.79 -12.71
C SER A 37 4.69 2.86 -12.18
N LEU A 38 5.08 1.64 -11.77
CA LEU A 38 4.17 0.73 -11.07
C LEU A 38 4.05 1.02 -9.57
N PHE A 39 4.77 2.03 -9.06
CA PHE A 39 4.80 2.32 -7.63
C PHE A 39 3.46 2.88 -7.12
N MET A 40 2.73 3.68 -7.91
CA MET A 40 1.39 4.14 -7.53
C MET A 40 0.39 2.99 -7.34
N PRO A 41 0.13 2.10 -8.32
CA PRO A 41 -0.81 1.01 -8.13
C PRO A 41 -0.36 0.06 -7.02
N LEU A 42 0.93 -0.32 -6.96
CA LEU A 42 1.44 -1.20 -5.92
C LEU A 42 1.35 -0.58 -4.52
N GLY A 43 1.66 0.72 -4.41
CA GLY A 43 1.55 1.48 -3.17
C GLY A 43 0.12 1.52 -2.67
N PHE A 44 -0.83 1.88 -3.55
CA PHE A 44 -2.24 1.90 -3.23
C PHE A 44 -2.76 0.53 -2.78
N PHE A 45 -2.47 -0.53 -3.56
CA PHE A 45 -2.87 -1.89 -3.21
C PHE A 45 -2.32 -2.32 -1.86
N SER A 46 -1.04 -2.06 -1.59
CA SER A 46 -0.38 -2.43 -0.35
C SER A 46 -0.98 -1.70 0.86
N VAL A 47 -1.23 -0.39 0.74
CA VAL A 47 -1.88 0.40 1.80
C VAL A 47 -3.31 -0.08 2.05
N CYS A 48 -4.11 -0.25 1.00
CA CYS A 48 -5.50 -0.71 1.13
C CYS A 48 -5.58 -2.08 1.81
N LEU A 49 -4.76 -3.04 1.39
CA LEU A 49 -4.74 -4.38 1.97
C LEU A 49 -4.27 -4.34 3.44
N GLY A 50 -3.26 -3.52 3.74
CA GLY A 50 -2.79 -3.27 5.10
C GLY A 50 -3.90 -2.72 6.01
N LEU A 51 -4.67 -1.73 5.54
CA LEU A 51 -5.80 -1.14 6.26
C LEU A 51 -6.94 -2.14 6.46
N ILE A 52 -7.30 -2.91 5.44
CA ILE A 52 -8.35 -3.94 5.53
C ILE A 52 -7.99 -4.97 6.60
N ILE A 53 -6.75 -5.49 6.60
CA ILE A 53 -6.30 -6.44 7.63
C ILE A 53 -6.35 -5.78 9.02
N MET A 54 -5.91 -4.53 9.14
CA MET A 54 -5.93 -3.80 10.40
C MET A 54 -7.36 -3.68 10.95
N LEU A 55 -8.32 -3.31 10.11
CA LEU A 55 -9.73 -3.21 10.45
C LEU A 55 -10.31 -4.56 10.88
N LEU A 56 -10.03 -5.64 10.14
CA LEU A 56 -10.49 -6.98 10.50
C LEU A 56 -9.94 -7.45 11.85
N VAL A 57 -8.66 -7.17 12.13
CA VAL A 57 -8.06 -7.49 13.43
C VAL A 57 -8.68 -6.65 14.55
N PHE A 58 -8.99 -5.38 14.29
CA PHE A 58 -9.64 -4.51 15.26
C PHE A 58 -11.06 -4.97 15.58
N ILE A 59 -11.85 -5.26 14.54
CA ILE A 59 -13.22 -5.79 14.65
C ILE A 59 -13.20 -7.11 15.41
N SER A 60 -12.38 -8.09 15.00
CA SER A 60 -12.32 -9.38 15.68
C SER A 60 -11.95 -9.26 17.16
N ARG A 61 -11.00 -8.37 17.51
CA ARG A 61 -10.68 -8.08 18.92
C ARG A 61 -11.85 -7.47 19.69
N PHE A 62 -12.63 -6.61 19.05
CA PHE A 62 -13.81 -6.00 19.66
C PHE A 62 -14.88 -7.04 19.96
N PHE A 63 -15.13 -7.97 19.04
CA PHE A 63 -16.08 -9.07 19.22
C PHE A 63 -15.63 -10.11 20.25
N THR A 64 -14.32 -10.44 20.33
CA THR A 64 -13.81 -11.42 21.30
C THR A 64 -13.74 -10.88 22.75
N LYS A 65 -13.78 -9.55 22.93
CA LYS A 65 -13.82 -8.94 24.27
C LYS A 65 -15.22 -8.85 24.88
N LYS A 66 -16.26 -9.25 24.15
CA LYS A 66 -17.66 -9.26 24.59
C LYS A 66 -18.08 -10.67 24.98
#